data_AF-A0A2R6LNF5-F1
#
_entry.id   AF-A0A2R6LNF5-F1
#
_cell.length_a   1.000
_cell.length_b   1.000
_cell.length_c   1.000
_cell.angle_alpha   90.00
_cell.angle_beta   90.00
_cell.angle_gamma   90.00
#
_symmetry.space_group_name_H-M   'P 1'
#
loop_
_entity.id
_entity.type
_entity.pdbx_description
1 polymer ?
#
loop_
_entity_poly.entity_id
_entity_poly.type
_entity_poly.pdbx_seq_one_letter_code
_entity_poly.pdbx_strand_id
1 'polypeptide(L)'
;METETVVSEREWVGAALALVGALVAGSLTLPRLVYDRFVWQYFWGPVYSDANNARGAVRSAEGVRLYGSDAGCRAADGVAAYTGYTTVSTVGYMVVLLFMILGVLLLLNRLGVGEDRRLVFALVPFMLFGGALRVVEDVTDAAIAADIEPVLTYPVNTLFISPVIYVTVFLVTLGALLASLGLESGGYAPDRYRAMTEYVDLYPQVLVVDVGLASVLAYGLYVAAARYRPVVHEGTGTVGLVVLWAHAIDGVANVVAADWLPVLGHPIESYGAKHVVNRAIIGVTESLQPAAVSAAIGTSWPFLVVKLAVALAIVWLFDRTIFEDTPRYAVLLLIAASAVGLGPGTRDMLRVTFAI
;
A
#
# COMPACT_ATOMS: atom_id res chain seq x y z
N MET A 1 -18.54 42.70 -14.46
CA MET A 1 -17.74 41.60 -13.89
C MET A 1 -17.59 40.61 -15.03
N GLU A 2 -16.45 40.69 -15.71
CA GLU A 2 -16.18 40.00 -16.97
C GLU A 2 -16.22 38.49 -16.76
N THR A 3 -16.81 37.79 -17.72
CA THR A 3 -16.97 36.34 -17.78
C THR A 3 -15.59 35.70 -17.79
N GLU A 4 -15.25 35.00 -16.70
CA GLU A 4 -14.07 34.14 -16.62
C GLU A 4 -14.13 33.14 -17.79
N THR A 5 -13.19 33.23 -18.72
CA THR A 5 -13.10 32.33 -19.86
C THR A 5 -12.56 30.99 -19.36
N VAL A 6 -13.47 30.10 -18.98
CA VAL A 6 -13.13 28.72 -18.60
C VAL A 6 -12.58 28.02 -19.85
N VAL A 7 -11.35 27.48 -19.75
CA VAL A 7 -10.72 26.66 -20.80
C VAL A 7 -11.67 25.52 -21.19
N SER A 8 -12.00 25.39 -22.47
CA SER A 8 -12.89 24.33 -22.95
C SER A 8 -12.19 22.97 -23.02
N GLU A 9 -12.96 21.87 -22.95
CA GLU A 9 -12.46 20.51 -23.14
C GLU A 9 -11.66 20.35 -24.44
N ARG A 10 -12.15 20.97 -25.52
CA ARG A 10 -11.52 20.89 -26.85
C ARG A 10 -10.19 21.62 -26.89
N GLU A 11 -10.10 22.78 -26.25
CA GLU A 11 -8.85 23.53 -26.15
C GLU A 11 -7.81 22.77 -25.31
N TRP A 12 -8.22 22.20 -24.18
CA TRP A 12 -7.31 21.40 -23.36
C TRP A 12 -6.81 20.15 -24.09
N VAL A 13 -7.70 19.38 -24.73
CA VAL A 13 -7.32 18.20 -25.53
C VAL A 13 -6.44 18.59 -26.70
N GLY A 14 -6.77 19.68 -27.40
CA GLY A 14 -5.96 20.22 -28.50
C GLY A 14 -4.55 20.59 -28.04
N ALA A 15 -4.43 21.28 -26.90
CA ALA A 15 -3.15 21.63 -26.30
C ALA A 15 -2.35 20.38 -25.88
N ALA A 16 -3.00 19.41 -25.22
CA ALA A 16 -2.36 18.16 -24.81
C ALA A 16 -1.80 17.39 -26.01
N LEU A 17 -2.60 17.22 -27.08
CA LEU A 17 -2.18 16.56 -28.31
C LEU A 17 -1.07 17.32 -29.03
N ALA A 18 -1.13 18.65 -29.06
CA ALA A 18 -0.07 19.47 -29.65
C ALA A 18 1.25 19.35 -28.87
N LEU A 19 1.20 19.36 -27.53
CA LEU A 19 2.39 19.19 -26.68
C LEU A 19 3.02 17.80 -26.85
N VAL A 20 2.21 16.74 -26.81
CA VAL A 20 2.68 15.37 -27.04
C VAL A 20 3.22 15.21 -28.45
N GLY A 21 2.49 15.70 -29.46
CA GLY A 21 2.91 15.66 -30.86
C GLY A 21 4.23 16.40 -31.11
N ALA A 22 4.40 17.58 -30.51
CA ALA A 22 5.64 18.34 -30.58
C ALA A 22 6.81 17.61 -29.91
N LEU A 23 6.58 16.98 -28.75
CA LEU A 23 7.60 16.19 -28.05
C LEU A 23 8.02 14.96 -28.86
N VAL A 24 7.05 14.24 -29.45
CA VAL A 24 7.31 13.08 -30.32
C VAL A 24 8.04 13.50 -31.59
N ALA A 25 7.53 14.49 -32.32
CA ALA A 25 8.15 14.99 -33.53
C ALA A 25 9.55 15.54 -33.26
N GLY A 26 9.74 16.30 -32.18
CA GLY A 26 11.04 16.80 -31.75
C GLY A 26 12.01 15.68 -31.38
N SER A 27 11.54 14.63 -30.69
CA SER A 27 12.36 13.46 -30.36
C SER A 27 12.82 12.67 -31.59
N LEU A 28 12.02 12.65 -32.66
CA LEU A 28 12.34 11.96 -33.91
C LEU A 28 13.22 12.81 -34.85
N THR A 29 12.96 14.12 -34.94
CA THR A 29 13.66 15.02 -35.88
C THR A 29 14.93 15.63 -35.30
N LEU A 30 14.96 15.87 -33.99
CA LEU A 30 16.08 16.47 -33.25
C LEU A 30 16.43 15.61 -32.02
N PRO A 31 16.75 14.31 -32.19
CA PRO A 31 16.92 13.36 -31.09
C PRO A 31 17.99 13.80 -30.09
N ARG A 32 19.09 14.38 -30.54
CA ARG A 32 20.17 14.85 -29.65
C ARG A 32 19.74 15.99 -28.73
N LEU A 33 18.82 16.85 -29.16
CA LEU A 33 18.38 18.01 -28.40
C LEU A 33 17.17 17.67 -27.54
N VAL A 34 16.14 17.07 -28.14
CA VAL A 34 14.86 16.83 -27.48
C VAL A 34 14.86 15.52 -26.72
N TYR A 35 15.30 14.43 -27.34
CA TYR A 35 15.33 13.14 -26.65
C TYR A 35 16.52 13.07 -25.69
N ASP A 36 17.76 13.09 -26.18
CA ASP A 36 18.94 12.83 -25.35
C ASP A 36 19.14 13.90 -24.26
N ARG A 37 19.19 15.18 -24.62
CA ARG A 37 19.51 16.28 -23.70
C ARG A 37 18.34 16.83 -22.89
N PHE A 38 17.11 16.39 -23.17
CA PHE A 38 15.94 16.86 -22.43
C PHE A 38 15.13 15.69 -21.84
N VAL A 39 14.49 14.87 -22.68
CA VAL A 39 13.67 13.74 -22.20
C VAL A 39 14.51 12.73 -21.42
N TRP A 40 15.59 12.22 -22.00
CA TRP A 40 16.49 11.27 -21.39
C TRP A 40 17.19 11.88 -20.18
N GLN A 41 17.86 13.03 -20.34
CA GLN A 41 18.65 13.63 -19.27
C GLN A 41 17.84 13.93 -18.00
N TYR A 42 16.59 14.40 -18.13
CA TYR A 42 15.82 14.89 -16.98
C TYR A 42 14.63 14.03 -16.59
N PHE A 43 14.04 13.24 -17.49
CA PHE A 43 12.78 12.54 -17.20
C PHE A 43 12.90 11.02 -17.29
N TRP A 44 13.34 10.48 -18.43
CA TRP A 44 13.37 9.03 -18.65
C TRP A 44 14.65 8.37 -18.13
N GLY A 45 15.82 8.99 -18.33
CA GLY A 45 17.10 8.45 -17.89
C GLY A 45 17.19 8.25 -16.37
N PRO A 46 16.70 9.19 -15.52
CA PRO A 46 16.62 8.98 -14.07
C PRO A 46 15.76 7.78 -13.67
N VAL A 47 14.60 7.61 -14.33
CA VAL A 47 13.70 6.47 -14.10
C VAL A 47 14.35 5.16 -14.57
N TYR A 48 15.05 5.19 -15.71
CA TYR A 48 15.76 4.04 -16.24
C TYR A 48 16.92 3.61 -15.33
N SER A 49 17.70 4.57 -14.78
CA SER A 49 18.75 4.25 -13.83
C SER A 49 18.20 3.71 -12.51
N ASP A 50 17.10 4.27 -12.01
CA ASP A 50 16.39 3.78 -10.82
C ASP A 50 15.90 2.34 -11.02
N ALA A 51 15.25 2.07 -12.15
CA ALA A 51 14.70 0.75 -12.48
C ALA A 51 15.76 -0.35 -12.62
N ASN A 52 17.04 0.02 -12.76
CA ASN A 52 18.17 -0.90 -12.81
C ASN A 52 19.08 -0.77 -11.58
N ASN A 53 18.59 -0.14 -10.50
CA ASN A 53 19.31 0.12 -9.26
C ASN A 53 20.72 0.71 -9.46
N ALA A 54 20.84 1.60 -10.45
CA ALA A 54 22.06 2.35 -10.75
C ALA A 54 21.98 3.75 -10.13
N ARG A 55 23.13 4.40 -9.94
CA ARG A 55 23.19 5.82 -9.53
C ARG A 55 23.06 6.76 -10.72
N GLY A 56 23.42 6.31 -11.91
CA GLY A 56 23.17 7.05 -13.13
C GLY A 56 23.27 6.20 -14.38
N ALA A 57 22.73 6.75 -15.47
CA ALA A 57 22.73 6.14 -16.79
C ALA A 57 23.24 7.15 -17.81
N VAL A 58 24.25 6.77 -18.59
CA VAL A 58 24.78 7.60 -19.67
C VAL A 58 24.34 7.05 -21.01
N ARG A 59 23.70 7.92 -21.80
CA ARG A 59 23.30 7.62 -23.16
C ARG A 59 24.36 8.12 -24.14
N SER A 60 24.84 7.20 -24.98
CA SER A 60 25.83 7.45 -26.02
C SER A 60 25.38 6.85 -27.35
N ALA A 61 26.18 7.03 -28.41
CA ALA A 61 25.92 6.41 -29.72
C ALA A 61 25.94 4.87 -29.65
N GLU A 62 26.63 4.30 -28.68
CA GLU A 62 26.75 2.84 -28.48
C GLU A 62 25.60 2.26 -27.64
N GLY A 63 24.73 3.11 -27.09
CA GLY A 63 23.62 2.72 -26.24
C GLY A 63 23.68 3.35 -24.86
N VAL A 64 22.98 2.74 -23.90
CA VAL A 64 22.90 3.18 -22.51
C VAL A 64 23.85 2.36 -21.66
N ARG A 65 24.70 3.03 -20.87
CA ARG A 65 25.55 2.37 -19.87
C ARG A 65 25.16 2.84 -18.48
N LEU A 66 25.07 1.90 -17.53
CA LEU A 66 24.70 2.14 -16.14
C LEU A 66 25.96 2.31 -15.27
N TYR A 67 25.86 3.15 -14.24
CA TYR A 67 26.97 3.45 -13.32
C TYR A 67 26.49 3.38 -11.87
N GLY A 68 27.28 2.73 -11.01
CA GLY A 68 27.01 2.62 -9.57
C GLY A 68 27.41 3.85 -8.75
N SER A 69 27.98 4.90 -9.36
CA SER A 69 28.35 6.14 -8.68
C SER A 69 28.18 7.37 -9.58
N ASP A 70 27.87 8.51 -8.95
CA ASP A 70 27.76 9.80 -9.63
C ASP A 70 29.07 10.21 -10.31
N ALA A 71 30.21 9.89 -9.70
CA ALA A 71 31.53 10.19 -10.25
C ALA A 71 31.77 9.41 -11.56
N GLY A 72 31.44 8.12 -11.59
CA GLY A 72 31.54 7.31 -12.80
C GLY A 72 30.59 7.78 -13.89
N CYS A 73 29.35 8.13 -13.54
CA CYS A 73 28.36 8.66 -14.48
C CYS A 73 28.81 10.00 -15.07
N ARG A 74 29.39 10.90 -14.25
CA ARG A 74 29.86 12.22 -14.68
C ARG A 74 31.09 12.16 -15.58
N ALA A 75 31.98 11.19 -15.35
CA ALA A 75 33.22 11.03 -16.11
C ALA A 75 33.01 10.37 -17.48
N ALA A 76 31.85 9.76 -17.71
CA ALA A 76 31.58 9.02 -18.93
C ALA A 76 31.15 9.92 -20.10
N ASP A 77 31.58 9.57 -21.30
CA ASP A 77 31.22 10.27 -22.53
C ASP A 77 29.77 9.99 -22.93
N GLY A 78 28.95 11.04 -22.98
CA GLY A 78 27.56 10.97 -23.40
C GLY A 78 26.65 11.91 -22.61
N VAL A 79 25.34 11.67 -22.69
CA VAL A 79 24.35 12.41 -21.91
C VAL A 79 24.01 11.65 -20.64
N ALA A 80 24.52 12.16 -19.51
CA ALA A 80 24.32 11.58 -18.19
C ALA A 80 22.98 11.97 -17.59
N ALA A 81 22.26 10.97 -17.09
CA ALA A 81 21.09 11.10 -16.23
C ALA A 81 21.40 10.48 -14.86
N TYR A 82 20.89 11.09 -13.79
CA TYR A 82 21.14 10.66 -12.42
C TYR A 82 19.83 10.23 -11.77
N THR A 83 19.87 9.16 -10.98
CA THR A 83 18.70 8.66 -10.26
C THR A 83 18.14 9.71 -9.32
N GLY A 84 16.81 9.81 -9.27
CA GLY A 84 16.09 10.83 -8.50
C GLY A 84 15.73 12.07 -9.32
N TYR A 85 15.45 13.17 -8.61
CA TYR A 85 14.93 14.39 -9.22
C TYR A 85 16.00 15.47 -9.37
N THR A 86 16.02 16.11 -10.54
CA THR A 86 16.75 17.35 -10.80
C THR A 86 15.82 18.55 -10.66
N THR A 87 16.36 19.77 -10.53
CA THR A 87 15.54 21.00 -10.57
C THR A 87 14.68 21.09 -11.82
N VAL A 88 15.22 20.72 -12.98
CA VAL A 88 14.51 20.75 -14.27
C VAL A 88 13.34 19.76 -14.25
N SER A 89 13.58 18.52 -13.79
CA SER A 89 12.53 17.50 -13.73
C SER A 89 11.47 17.86 -12.70
N THR A 90 11.85 18.38 -11.53
CA THR A 90 10.90 18.83 -10.50
C THR A 90 9.96 19.90 -11.05
N VAL A 91 10.52 20.96 -11.67
CA VAL A 91 9.70 22.01 -12.29
C VAL A 91 8.86 21.46 -13.43
N GLY A 92 9.44 20.59 -14.28
CA GLY A 92 8.73 19.94 -15.37
C GLY A 92 7.52 19.14 -14.89
N TYR A 93 7.69 18.31 -13.85
CA TYR A 93 6.59 17.55 -13.25
C TYR A 93 5.54 18.45 -12.60
N MET A 94 5.93 19.57 -11.97
CA MET A 94 4.96 20.53 -11.43
C MET A 94 4.12 21.18 -12.54
N VAL A 95 4.73 21.57 -13.66
CA VAL A 95 4.02 22.14 -14.81
C VAL A 95 3.07 21.10 -15.42
N VAL A 96 3.55 19.87 -15.62
CA VAL A 96 2.71 18.76 -16.11
C VAL A 96 1.56 18.50 -15.14
N LEU A 97 1.81 18.47 -13.84
CA LEU A 97 0.79 18.25 -12.82
C LEU A 97 -0.30 19.33 -12.87
N LEU A 98 0.08 20.61 -12.88
CA LEU A 98 -0.89 21.72 -12.97
C LEU A 98 -1.73 21.64 -14.26
N PHE A 99 -1.09 21.33 -15.39
CA PHE A 99 -1.80 21.12 -16.65
C PHE A 99 -2.76 19.93 -16.59
N MET A 100 -2.34 18.83 -15.97
CA MET A 100 -3.15 17.61 -15.83
C MET A 100 -4.28 17.77 -14.82
N ILE A 101 -4.13 18.55 -13.76
CA ILE A 101 -5.20 18.88 -12.81
C ILE A 101 -6.37 19.53 -13.56
N LEU A 102 -6.11 20.47 -14.47
CA LEU A 102 -7.15 21.06 -15.31
C LEU A 102 -7.87 19.99 -16.16
N GLY A 103 -7.12 19.05 -16.75
CA GLY A 103 -7.68 17.92 -17.48
C GLY A 103 -8.55 17.01 -16.62
N VAL A 104 -8.13 16.73 -15.38
CA VAL A 104 -8.90 15.95 -14.41
C VAL A 104 -10.17 16.69 -14.02
N LEU A 105 -10.12 18.00 -13.77
CA LEU A 105 -11.32 18.80 -13.49
C LEU A 105 -12.34 18.74 -14.62
N LEU A 106 -11.88 18.88 -15.87
CA LEU A 106 -12.74 18.75 -17.06
C LEU A 106 -13.31 17.34 -17.19
N LEU A 107 -12.51 16.31 -16.93
CA LEU A 107 -12.96 14.91 -16.92
C LEU A 107 -14.02 14.66 -15.85
N LEU A 108 -13.81 15.12 -14.62
CA LEU A 108 -14.75 14.97 -13.51
C LEU A 108 -16.07 15.70 -13.81
N ASN A 109 -16.01 16.92 -14.35
CA ASN A 109 -17.18 17.67 -14.81
C ASN A 109 -17.96 16.90 -15.88
N ARG A 110 -17.26 16.32 -16.87
CA ARG A 110 -17.89 15.53 -17.93
C ARG A 110 -18.56 14.25 -17.41
N LEU A 111 -17.97 13.64 -16.40
CA LEU A 111 -18.51 12.44 -15.74
C LEU A 111 -19.63 12.78 -14.74
N GLY A 112 -19.86 14.07 -14.44
CA GLY A 112 -20.83 14.50 -13.43
C GLY A 112 -20.44 14.04 -12.03
N VAL A 113 -19.15 14.08 -11.70
CA VAL A 113 -18.58 13.66 -10.41
C VAL A 113 -17.69 14.77 -9.85
N GLY A 114 -17.49 14.82 -8.53
CA GLY A 114 -16.60 15.81 -7.89
C GLY A 114 -17.29 16.93 -7.10
N GLU A 115 -18.61 17.07 -7.19
CA GLU A 115 -19.38 17.98 -6.32
C GLU A 115 -19.69 17.36 -4.94
N ASP A 116 -19.62 16.04 -4.86
CA ASP A 116 -19.93 15.28 -3.65
C ASP A 116 -18.67 14.99 -2.83
N ARG A 117 -18.69 15.39 -1.54
CA ARG A 117 -17.60 15.12 -0.59
C ARG A 117 -17.35 13.63 -0.39
N ARG A 118 -18.35 12.79 -0.63
CA ARG A 118 -18.22 11.32 -0.60
C ARG A 118 -17.10 10.84 -1.53
N LEU A 119 -16.87 11.49 -2.68
CA LEU A 119 -15.77 11.14 -3.59
C LEU A 119 -14.41 11.12 -2.88
N VAL A 120 -14.16 12.03 -1.94
CA VAL A 120 -12.87 12.04 -1.19
C VAL A 120 -12.69 10.73 -0.44
N PHE A 121 -13.71 10.30 0.32
CA PHE A 121 -13.69 9.05 1.08
C PHE A 121 -13.61 7.82 0.17
N ALA A 122 -14.27 7.87 -1.01
CA ALA A 122 -14.19 6.81 -2.02
C ALA A 122 -12.75 6.56 -2.50
N LEU A 123 -11.96 7.63 -2.55
CA LEU A 123 -10.61 7.61 -3.11
C LEU A 123 -9.53 7.32 -2.06
N VAL A 124 -9.79 7.49 -0.77
CA VAL A 124 -8.83 7.21 0.32
C VAL A 124 -8.22 5.80 0.23
N PRO A 125 -8.99 4.71 0.00
CA PRO A 125 -8.41 3.38 -0.17
C PRO A 125 -7.38 3.32 -1.31
N PHE A 126 -7.60 4.04 -2.41
CA PHE A 126 -6.66 4.11 -3.54
C PHE A 126 -5.40 4.93 -3.20
N MET A 127 -5.54 5.96 -2.36
CA MET A 127 -4.38 6.71 -1.85
C MET A 127 -3.48 5.83 -0.97
N LEU A 128 -4.10 5.05 -0.06
CA LEU A 128 -3.38 4.08 0.78
C LEU A 128 -2.78 2.94 -0.06
N PHE A 129 -3.52 2.45 -1.06
CA PHE A 129 -3.04 1.46 -2.02
C PHE A 129 -1.81 1.95 -2.78
N GLY A 130 -1.78 3.22 -3.21
CA GLY A 130 -0.60 3.80 -3.84
C GLY A 130 0.63 3.80 -2.93
N GLY A 131 0.46 4.12 -1.65
CA GLY A 131 1.52 4.00 -0.65
C GLY A 131 2.00 2.56 -0.47
N ALA A 132 1.06 1.61 -0.37
CA ALA A 132 1.38 0.19 -0.24
C ALA A 132 2.13 -0.36 -1.46
N LEU A 133 1.73 0.02 -2.67
CA LEU A 133 2.46 -0.33 -3.90
C LEU A 133 3.88 0.25 -3.91
N ARG A 134 4.09 1.45 -3.35
CA ARG A 134 5.45 2.00 -3.27
C ARG A 134 6.36 1.19 -2.36
N VAL A 135 5.82 0.65 -1.26
CA VAL A 135 6.58 -0.28 -0.38
C VAL A 135 7.00 -1.55 -1.13
N VAL A 136 6.20 -2.03 -2.10
CA VAL A 136 6.59 -3.18 -2.94
C VAL A 136 7.82 -2.86 -3.80
N GLU A 137 7.92 -1.63 -4.31
CA GLU A 137 9.13 -1.16 -5.00
C GLU A 137 10.30 -1.04 -4.03
N ASP A 138 10.09 -0.47 -2.84
CA ASP A 138 11.17 -0.33 -1.84
C ASP A 138 11.74 -1.70 -1.40
N VAL A 139 10.90 -2.73 -1.34
CA VAL A 139 11.32 -4.13 -1.09
C VAL A 139 12.16 -4.66 -2.25
N THR A 140 11.81 -4.30 -3.48
CA THR A 140 12.55 -4.67 -4.69
C THR A 140 13.95 -4.05 -4.67
N ASP A 141 14.06 -2.76 -4.34
CA ASP A 141 15.33 -2.06 -4.17
C ASP A 141 16.20 -2.69 -3.07
N ALA A 142 15.58 -3.02 -1.93
CA ALA A 142 16.24 -3.66 -0.81
C ALA A 142 16.76 -5.08 -1.15
N ALA A 143 16.02 -5.85 -1.94
CA ALA A 143 16.46 -7.17 -2.40
C ALA A 143 17.72 -7.06 -3.26
N ILE A 144 17.73 -6.13 -4.23
CA ILE A 144 18.91 -5.92 -5.08
C ILE A 144 20.12 -5.45 -4.27
N ALA A 145 19.92 -4.55 -3.30
CA ALA A 145 20.98 -4.10 -2.40
C ALA A 145 21.57 -5.23 -1.54
N ALA A 146 20.79 -6.29 -1.29
CA ALA A 146 21.20 -7.49 -0.57
C ALA A 146 21.73 -8.62 -1.48
N ASP A 147 21.93 -8.36 -2.78
CA ASP A 147 22.32 -9.36 -3.79
C ASP A 147 21.31 -10.53 -3.91
N ILE A 148 20.02 -10.22 -3.67
CA ILE A 148 18.90 -11.15 -3.81
C ILE A 148 18.14 -10.81 -5.09
N GLU A 149 17.75 -11.83 -5.86
CA GLU A 149 16.97 -11.64 -7.07
C GLU A 149 15.60 -10.99 -6.75
N PRO A 150 15.32 -9.79 -7.27
CA PRO A 150 14.09 -9.08 -6.99
C PRO A 150 12.88 -9.72 -7.68
N VAL A 151 11.71 -9.63 -7.04
CA VAL A 151 10.44 -10.14 -7.60
C VAL A 151 10.01 -9.32 -8.82
N LEU A 152 10.21 -8.00 -8.78
CA LEU A 152 9.90 -7.10 -9.89
C LEU A 152 11.21 -6.66 -10.54
N THR A 153 11.35 -6.95 -11.83
CA THR A 153 12.52 -6.54 -12.63
C THR A 153 12.09 -5.59 -13.74
N TYR A 154 13.07 -4.88 -14.29
CA TYR A 154 12.86 -4.08 -15.49
C TYR A 154 12.32 -4.96 -16.63
N PRO A 155 11.26 -4.54 -17.35
CA PRO A 155 10.68 -3.20 -17.34
C PRO A 155 9.49 -3.00 -16.38
N VAL A 156 8.99 -4.05 -15.71
CA VAL A 156 7.73 -4.01 -14.96
C VAL A 156 7.83 -3.15 -13.70
N ASN A 157 8.96 -3.18 -12.99
CA ASN A 157 9.20 -2.34 -11.81
C ASN A 157 9.04 -0.84 -12.10
N THR A 158 9.32 -0.41 -13.34
CA THR A 158 9.11 0.98 -13.79
C THR A 158 7.70 1.51 -13.51
N LEU A 159 6.68 0.66 -13.49
CA LEU A 159 5.30 1.06 -13.19
C LEU A 159 5.09 1.49 -11.73
N PHE A 160 6.01 1.14 -10.83
CA PHE A 160 5.97 1.40 -9.40
C PHE A 160 7.03 2.44 -8.96
N ILE A 161 7.89 2.87 -9.88
CA ILE A 161 8.90 3.90 -9.66
C ILE A 161 8.28 5.30 -9.79
N SER A 162 8.75 6.24 -8.97
CA SER A 162 8.30 7.62 -9.04
C SER A 162 8.93 8.36 -10.23
N PRO A 163 8.18 9.19 -10.97
CA PRO A 163 6.76 9.53 -10.76
C PRO A 163 5.77 8.64 -11.53
N VAL A 164 6.21 7.61 -12.26
CA VAL A 164 5.32 6.74 -13.07
C VAL A 164 4.22 6.09 -12.22
N ILE A 165 4.51 5.72 -10.98
CA ILE A 165 3.54 5.17 -10.04
C ILE A 165 2.29 6.04 -9.86
N TYR A 166 2.41 7.37 -9.94
CA TYR A 166 1.25 8.26 -9.84
C TYR A 166 0.27 8.06 -11.02
N VAL A 167 0.80 7.81 -12.22
CA VAL A 167 -0.02 7.49 -13.40
C VAL A 167 -0.65 6.11 -13.25
N THR A 168 0.12 5.11 -12.78
CA THR A 168 -0.38 3.75 -12.52
C THR A 168 -1.57 3.77 -11.56
N VAL A 169 -1.41 4.41 -10.40
CA VAL A 169 -2.47 4.52 -9.38
C VAL A 169 -3.65 5.33 -9.91
N PHE A 170 -3.40 6.43 -10.64
CA PHE A 170 -4.46 7.22 -11.27
C PHE A 170 -5.29 6.38 -12.25
N LEU A 171 -4.67 5.58 -13.11
CA LEU A 171 -5.37 4.75 -14.09
C LEU A 171 -6.19 3.64 -13.41
N VAL A 172 -5.64 3.00 -12.36
CA VAL A 172 -6.39 2.02 -11.55
C VAL A 172 -7.60 2.67 -10.91
N THR A 173 -7.42 3.84 -10.31
CA THR A 173 -8.48 4.61 -9.65
C THR A 173 -9.56 5.05 -10.63
N LEU A 174 -9.16 5.60 -11.78
CA LEU A 174 -10.07 6.02 -12.84
C LEU A 174 -10.83 4.82 -13.40
N GLY A 175 -10.16 3.69 -13.62
CA GLY A 175 -10.80 2.45 -14.07
C GLY A 175 -11.87 1.96 -13.09
N ALA A 176 -11.58 1.99 -11.78
CA ALA A 176 -12.55 1.65 -10.75
C ALA A 176 -13.74 2.61 -10.71
N LEU A 177 -13.49 3.92 -10.84
CA LEU A 177 -14.55 4.93 -10.90
C LEU A 177 -15.45 4.74 -12.13
N LEU A 178 -14.85 4.54 -13.31
CA LEU A 178 -15.60 4.29 -14.55
C LEU A 178 -16.41 2.99 -14.48
N ALA A 179 -15.86 1.93 -13.88
CA ALA A 179 -16.59 0.70 -13.64
C ALA A 179 -17.79 0.94 -12.71
N SER A 180 -17.63 1.71 -11.63
CA SER A 180 -18.72 2.07 -10.73
C SER A 180 -19.83 2.87 -11.42
N LEU A 181 -19.45 3.86 -12.23
CA LEU A 181 -20.38 4.62 -13.06
C LEU A 181 -21.11 3.75 -14.09
N GLY A 182 -20.40 2.80 -14.70
CA GLY A 182 -20.97 1.83 -15.63
C GLY A 182 -22.02 0.94 -14.96
N LEU A 183 -21.73 0.41 -13.77
CA LEU A 183 -22.66 -0.39 -12.98
C LEU A 183 -23.92 0.39 -12.57
N GLU A 184 -23.78 1.66 -12.22
CA GLU A 184 -24.91 2.53 -11.91
C GLU A 184 -25.78 2.77 -13.16
N SER A 185 -25.16 3.17 -14.27
CA SER A 185 -25.88 3.44 -15.52
C SER A 185 -26.63 2.21 -16.07
N GLY A 186 -26.10 1.01 -15.83
CA GLY A 186 -26.72 -0.26 -16.20
C GLY A 186 -27.82 -0.74 -15.23
N GLY A 187 -28.08 0.00 -14.14
CA GLY A 187 -29.06 -0.38 -13.12
C GLY A 187 -28.63 -1.53 -12.20
N TYR A 188 -27.36 -1.94 -12.25
CA TYR A 188 -26.79 -2.97 -11.37
C TYR A 188 -26.43 -2.42 -9.99
N ALA A 189 -26.17 -1.11 -9.89
CA ALA A 189 -25.91 -0.42 -8.64
C ALA A 189 -26.84 0.81 -8.51
N PRO A 190 -27.48 1.03 -7.36
CA PRO A 190 -28.41 2.16 -7.18
C PRO A 190 -27.74 3.53 -6.96
N ASP A 191 -26.44 3.60 -6.63
CA ASP A 191 -25.67 4.86 -6.53
C ASP A 191 -24.18 4.57 -6.88
N ARG A 192 -23.58 5.41 -7.74
CA ARG A 192 -22.17 5.34 -8.21
C ARG A 192 -21.11 5.41 -7.11
N TYR A 193 -21.42 6.04 -5.99
CA TYR A 193 -20.55 6.11 -4.82
C TYR A 193 -20.97 5.11 -3.76
N ARG A 194 -22.15 4.49 -3.88
CA ARG A 194 -22.67 3.52 -2.90
C ARG A 194 -21.74 2.33 -2.67
N ALA A 195 -21.09 1.85 -3.73
CA ALA A 195 -20.07 0.80 -3.64
C ALA A 195 -18.79 1.25 -2.91
N MET A 196 -18.59 2.56 -2.73
CA MET A 196 -17.34 3.16 -2.22
C MET A 196 -17.50 3.99 -0.93
N THR A 197 -18.69 4.51 -0.58
CA THR A 197 -18.78 5.62 0.40
C THR A 197 -19.97 5.62 1.35
N GLU A 198 -21.11 5.00 1.04
CA GLU A 198 -22.30 5.12 1.92
C GLU A 198 -22.10 4.48 3.31
N TYR A 199 -20.99 3.78 3.50
CA TYR A 199 -20.65 3.04 4.71
C TYR A 199 -19.30 3.47 5.33
N VAL A 200 -18.67 4.56 4.84
CA VAL A 200 -17.31 4.92 5.28
C VAL A 200 -17.32 6.10 6.26
N ASP A 201 -17.14 5.81 7.54
CA ASP A 201 -16.88 6.80 8.59
C ASP A 201 -15.52 6.52 9.24
N LEU A 202 -14.74 7.57 9.56
CA LEU A 202 -13.37 7.41 10.07
C LEU A 202 -13.32 7.47 11.61
N TYR A 203 -12.91 6.37 12.25
CA TYR A 203 -12.70 6.22 13.69
C TYR A 203 -11.22 5.92 13.98
N PRO A 204 -10.32 6.92 13.90
CA PRO A 204 -8.87 6.69 13.98
C PRO A 204 -8.42 6.15 15.34
N GLN A 205 -9.20 6.37 16.40
CA GLN A 205 -8.95 5.80 17.72
C GLN A 205 -9.00 4.27 17.73
N VAL A 206 -9.81 3.63 16.87
CA VAL A 206 -9.88 2.16 16.75
C VAL A 206 -8.52 1.63 16.29
N LEU A 207 -7.98 2.21 15.21
CA LEU A 207 -6.65 1.86 14.69
C LEU A 207 -5.55 2.01 15.75
N VAL A 208 -5.58 3.11 16.52
CA VAL A 208 -4.60 3.36 17.58
C VAL A 208 -4.70 2.30 18.68
N VAL A 209 -5.91 1.95 19.10
CA VAL A 209 -6.13 0.91 20.12
C VAL A 209 -5.69 -0.47 19.60
N ASP A 210 -6.08 -0.83 18.38
CA ASP A 210 -5.75 -2.12 17.78
C ASP A 210 -4.23 -2.31 17.66
N VAL A 211 -3.55 -1.37 17.01
CA VAL A 211 -2.10 -1.44 16.81
C VAL A 211 -1.36 -1.31 18.13
N GLY A 212 -1.79 -0.41 19.01
CA GLY A 212 -1.16 -0.17 20.31
C GLY A 212 -1.22 -1.40 21.21
N LEU A 213 -2.42 -1.95 21.42
CA LEU A 213 -2.62 -3.11 22.28
C LEU A 213 -1.96 -4.36 21.69
N ALA A 214 -2.07 -4.60 20.37
CA ALA A 214 -1.40 -5.72 19.72
C ALA A 214 0.13 -5.65 19.87
N SER A 215 0.71 -4.45 19.72
CA SER A 215 2.16 -4.24 19.86
C SER A 215 2.63 -4.49 21.30
N VAL A 216 1.90 -3.98 22.29
CA VAL A 216 2.21 -4.20 23.71
C VAL A 216 2.13 -5.69 24.06
N LEU A 217 1.07 -6.39 23.63
CA LEU A 217 0.90 -7.81 23.91
C LEU A 217 1.96 -8.67 23.23
N ALA A 218 2.22 -8.44 21.94
CA ALA A 218 3.21 -9.20 21.18
C ALA A 218 4.63 -9.00 21.74
N TYR A 219 5.00 -7.75 22.01
CA TYR A 219 6.30 -7.44 22.60
C TYR A 219 6.43 -8.01 24.03
N GLY A 220 5.37 -7.88 24.84
CA GLY A 220 5.33 -8.46 26.18
C GLY A 220 5.50 -9.98 26.17
N LEU A 221 4.79 -10.69 25.29
CA LEU A 221 4.95 -12.14 25.12
C LEU A 221 6.34 -12.51 24.64
N TYR A 222 6.88 -11.76 23.68
CA TYR A 222 8.22 -12.00 23.14
C TYR A 222 9.29 -11.87 24.23
N VAL A 223 9.26 -10.78 25.00
CA VAL A 223 10.19 -10.55 26.11
C VAL A 223 10.01 -11.58 27.22
N ALA A 224 8.77 -11.94 27.56
CA ALA A 224 8.48 -12.97 28.56
C ALA A 224 9.01 -14.35 28.12
N ALA A 225 8.78 -14.74 26.86
CA ALA A 225 9.33 -15.96 26.29
C ALA A 225 10.86 -15.94 26.35
N ALA A 226 11.49 -14.82 25.97
CA ALA A 226 12.93 -14.66 26.05
C ALA A 226 13.49 -14.79 27.47
N ARG A 227 12.75 -14.28 28.46
CA ARG A 227 13.19 -14.32 29.86
C ARG A 227 13.01 -15.68 30.52
N TYR A 228 11.87 -16.35 30.28
CA TYR A 228 11.46 -17.52 31.07
C TYR A 228 11.58 -18.86 30.33
N ARG A 229 11.53 -18.84 29.00
CA ARG A 229 11.57 -20.03 28.13
C ARG A 229 12.29 -19.71 26.81
N PRO A 230 13.61 -19.43 26.84
CA PRO A 230 14.33 -18.93 25.67
C PRO A 230 14.21 -19.86 24.45
N VAL A 231 14.14 -21.17 24.67
CA VAL A 231 13.88 -22.22 23.66
C VAL A 231 12.71 -21.87 22.72
N VAL A 232 11.71 -21.13 23.18
CA VAL A 232 10.53 -20.74 22.38
C VAL A 232 10.88 -19.89 21.16
N HIS A 233 11.89 -19.03 21.23
CA HIS A 233 12.19 -18.09 20.14
C HIS A 233 13.64 -18.21 19.64
N GLU A 234 14.37 -19.24 20.10
CA GLU A 234 15.77 -19.48 19.74
C GLU A 234 15.98 -19.80 18.26
N GLY A 235 14.99 -20.42 17.60
CA GLY A 235 15.03 -20.70 16.16
C GLY A 235 14.52 -19.55 15.30
N THR A 236 13.45 -18.89 15.74
CA THR A 236 12.77 -17.83 14.96
C THR A 236 13.37 -16.44 15.14
N GLY A 237 14.08 -16.16 16.22
CA GLY A 237 14.70 -14.86 16.48
C GLY A 237 13.69 -13.70 16.47
N THR A 238 13.98 -12.64 15.74
CA THR A 238 13.08 -11.47 15.59
C THR A 238 11.87 -11.76 14.71
N VAL A 239 11.93 -12.77 13.82
CA VAL A 239 10.78 -13.19 13.02
C VAL A 239 9.65 -13.72 13.92
N GLY A 240 10.00 -14.32 15.05
CA GLY A 240 9.02 -14.74 16.06
C GLY A 240 8.17 -13.59 16.59
N LEU A 241 8.75 -12.39 16.75
CA LEU A 241 7.99 -11.20 17.14
C LEU A 241 6.99 -10.78 16.05
N VAL A 242 7.36 -10.89 14.77
CA VAL A 242 6.47 -10.57 13.64
C VAL A 242 5.27 -11.52 13.61
N VAL A 243 5.49 -12.81 13.82
CA VAL A 243 4.40 -13.81 13.90
C VAL A 243 3.48 -13.52 15.10
N LEU A 244 4.04 -13.26 16.28
CA LEU A 244 3.27 -12.89 17.46
C LEU A 244 2.44 -11.63 17.22
N TRP A 245 3.05 -10.60 16.62
CA TRP A 245 2.39 -9.34 16.30
C TRP A 245 1.27 -9.51 15.28
N ALA A 246 1.49 -10.30 14.22
CA ALA A 246 0.49 -10.61 13.21
C ALA A 246 -0.78 -11.22 13.81
N HIS A 247 -0.63 -12.20 14.70
CA HIS A 247 -1.75 -12.83 15.38
C HIS A 247 -2.34 -11.98 16.50
N ALA A 248 -1.54 -11.11 17.13
CA ALA A 248 -2.03 -10.13 18.09
C ALA A 248 -2.93 -9.09 17.43
N ILE A 249 -2.57 -8.59 16.24
CA ILE A 249 -3.41 -7.67 15.46
C ILE A 249 -4.77 -8.30 15.16
N ASP A 250 -4.80 -9.55 14.72
CA ASP A 250 -6.04 -10.29 14.47
C ASP A 250 -6.89 -10.50 15.72
N GLY A 251 -6.26 -10.96 16.81
CA GLY A 251 -6.95 -11.17 18.07
C GLY A 251 -7.51 -9.89 18.67
N VAL A 252 -6.73 -8.80 18.66
CA VAL A 252 -7.15 -7.50 19.21
C VAL A 252 -8.22 -6.87 18.34
N ALA A 253 -8.03 -6.81 17.01
CA ALA A 253 -9.04 -6.29 16.11
C ALA A 253 -10.37 -7.03 16.28
N ASN A 254 -10.33 -8.35 16.54
CA ASN A 254 -11.53 -9.10 16.82
C ASN A 254 -12.21 -8.73 18.14
N VAL A 255 -11.45 -8.60 19.24
CA VAL A 255 -11.98 -8.18 20.55
C VAL A 255 -12.56 -6.78 20.46
N VAL A 256 -11.84 -5.86 19.83
CA VAL A 256 -12.28 -4.47 19.69
C VAL A 256 -13.55 -4.39 18.85
N ALA A 257 -13.58 -5.08 17.71
CA ALA A 257 -14.73 -5.13 16.81
C ALA A 257 -15.99 -5.74 17.46
N ALA A 258 -15.83 -6.76 18.29
CA ALA A 258 -16.94 -7.47 18.90
C ALA A 258 -17.47 -6.81 20.17
N ASP A 259 -16.59 -6.30 21.04
CA ASP A 259 -16.95 -5.95 22.41
C ASP A 259 -16.73 -4.45 22.78
N TRP A 260 -15.90 -3.70 22.05
CA TRP A 260 -15.45 -2.37 22.50
C TRP A 260 -15.84 -1.20 21.61
N LEU A 261 -16.48 -1.44 20.46
CA LEU A 261 -16.89 -0.38 19.53
C LEU A 261 -17.74 0.73 20.15
N PRO A 262 -18.77 0.43 20.96
CA PRO A 262 -19.58 1.49 21.57
C PRO A 262 -18.75 2.38 22.50
N VAL A 263 -17.82 1.79 23.25
CA VAL A 263 -16.92 2.52 24.17
C VAL A 263 -15.98 3.44 23.40
N LEU A 264 -15.58 3.03 22.18
CA LEU A 264 -14.73 3.82 21.29
C LEU A 264 -15.52 4.84 20.44
N GLY A 265 -16.81 5.04 20.73
CA GLY A 265 -17.65 6.02 20.06
C GLY A 265 -18.08 5.62 18.65
N HIS A 266 -18.00 4.32 18.33
CA HIS A 266 -18.38 3.78 17.03
C HIS A 266 -19.90 3.47 17.00
N PRO A 267 -20.62 3.73 15.89
CA PRO A 267 -22.08 3.62 15.81
C PRO A 267 -22.59 2.18 15.75
N ILE A 268 -21.73 1.24 15.37
CA ILE A 268 -22.04 -0.19 15.35
C ILE A 268 -21.83 -0.80 16.73
N GLU A 269 -22.87 -1.47 17.25
CA GLU A 269 -22.85 -2.07 18.59
C GLU A 269 -21.87 -3.24 18.72
N SER A 270 -21.82 -4.12 17.71
CA SER A 270 -20.85 -5.22 17.67
C SER A 270 -20.70 -5.76 16.24
N TYR A 271 -19.49 -6.19 15.89
CA TYR A 271 -19.24 -6.96 14.67
C TYR A 271 -19.19 -8.46 14.98
N GLY A 272 -20.14 -9.20 14.43
CA GLY A 272 -20.22 -10.65 14.62
C GLY A 272 -19.06 -11.41 13.96
N ALA A 273 -18.60 -12.45 14.65
CA ALA A 273 -17.57 -13.36 14.16
C ALA A 273 -18.03 -14.14 12.90
N LYS A 274 -17.27 -14.01 11.81
CA LYS A 274 -17.53 -14.73 10.55
C LYS A 274 -17.03 -16.17 10.56
N HIS A 275 -15.94 -16.44 11.28
CA HIS A 275 -15.30 -17.76 11.33
C HIS A 275 -15.94 -18.68 12.37
N VAL A 276 -16.10 -19.96 12.01
CA VAL A 276 -16.75 -21.00 12.85
C VAL A 276 -16.02 -21.17 14.19
N VAL A 277 -14.68 -21.20 14.17
CA VAL A 277 -13.88 -21.36 15.40
C VAL A 277 -14.07 -20.18 16.35
N ASN A 278 -14.08 -18.95 15.82
CA ASN A 278 -14.29 -17.77 16.64
C ASN A 278 -15.71 -17.78 17.25
N ARG A 279 -16.75 -18.03 16.45
CA ARG A 279 -18.12 -18.18 16.97
C ARG A 279 -18.24 -19.26 18.04
N ALA A 280 -17.55 -20.38 17.88
CA ALA A 280 -17.55 -21.44 18.87
C ALA A 280 -16.89 -20.99 20.18
N ILE A 281 -15.76 -20.29 20.11
CA ILE A 281 -15.06 -19.74 21.29
C ILE A 281 -15.96 -18.72 22.01
N ILE A 282 -16.59 -17.80 21.28
CA ILE A 282 -17.53 -16.82 21.85
C ILE A 282 -18.72 -17.53 22.51
N GLY A 283 -19.36 -18.49 21.83
CA GLY A 283 -20.51 -19.21 22.38
C GLY A 283 -20.19 -20.07 23.61
N VAL A 284 -18.99 -20.69 23.65
CA VAL A 284 -18.51 -21.36 24.87
C VAL A 284 -18.29 -20.35 25.99
N THR A 285 -17.72 -19.19 25.67
CA THR A 285 -17.47 -18.13 26.65
C THR A 285 -18.78 -17.60 27.22
N GLU A 286 -19.79 -17.35 26.39
CA GLU A 286 -21.14 -16.97 26.82
C GLU A 286 -21.79 -18.01 27.75
N SER A 287 -21.49 -19.30 27.57
CA SER A 287 -22.04 -20.38 28.40
C SER A 287 -21.35 -20.54 29.77
N LEU A 288 -20.08 -20.13 29.86
CA LEU A 288 -19.23 -20.36 31.05
C LEU A 288 -18.94 -19.10 31.86
N GLN A 289 -18.78 -17.96 31.18
CA GLN A 289 -18.36 -16.71 31.80
C GLN A 289 -19.51 -16.10 32.61
N PRO A 290 -19.29 -15.70 33.88
CA PRO A 290 -20.33 -15.06 34.67
C PRO A 290 -20.88 -13.81 33.99
N ALA A 291 -22.19 -13.59 34.05
CA ALA A 291 -22.86 -12.49 33.36
C ALA A 291 -22.27 -11.10 33.69
N ALA A 292 -21.86 -10.89 34.94
CA ALA A 292 -21.21 -9.65 35.37
C ALA A 292 -19.88 -9.39 34.65
N VAL A 293 -19.12 -10.44 34.32
CA VAL A 293 -17.85 -10.34 33.60
C VAL A 293 -18.12 -10.09 32.12
N SER A 294 -19.06 -10.82 31.51
CA SER A 294 -19.44 -10.61 30.11
C SER A 294 -19.96 -9.20 29.84
N ALA A 295 -20.70 -8.61 30.78
CA ALA A 295 -21.14 -7.23 30.67
C ALA A 295 -19.98 -6.21 30.81
N ALA A 296 -18.91 -6.56 31.53
CA ALA A 296 -17.82 -5.63 31.83
C ALA A 296 -16.72 -5.62 30.75
N ILE A 297 -16.39 -6.79 30.19
CA ILE A 297 -15.27 -6.93 29.26
C ILE A 297 -15.65 -7.54 27.92
N GLY A 298 -16.88 -8.03 27.76
CA GLY A 298 -17.31 -8.78 26.58
C GLY A 298 -16.91 -10.26 26.61
N THR A 299 -17.06 -10.94 25.48
CA THR A 299 -16.93 -12.41 25.38
C THR A 299 -15.87 -12.87 24.38
N SER A 300 -15.17 -11.96 23.70
CA SER A 300 -14.25 -12.29 22.62
C SER A 300 -12.78 -12.42 23.06
N TRP A 301 -12.43 -12.01 24.29
CA TRP A 301 -11.05 -12.12 24.82
C TRP A 301 -10.43 -13.52 24.72
N PRO A 302 -11.16 -14.63 24.94
CA PRO A 302 -10.60 -15.96 24.77
C PRO A 302 -10.11 -16.24 23.33
N PHE A 303 -10.69 -15.61 22.31
CA PHE A 303 -10.19 -15.71 20.93
C PHE A 303 -8.79 -15.12 20.80
N LEU A 304 -8.55 -13.93 21.35
CA LEU A 304 -7.23 -13.32 21.41
C LEU A 304 -6.22 -14.22 22.15
N VAL A 305 -6.61 -14.79 23.30
CA VAL A 305 -5.75 -15.73 24.05
C VAL A 305 -5.39 -16.94 23.19
N VAL A 306 -6.37 -17.54 22.50
CA VAL A 306 -6.11 -18.68 21.60
C VAL A 306 -5.18 -18.26 20.46
N LYS A 307 -5.38 -17.09 19.84
CA LYS A 307 -4.50 -16.58 18.76
C LYS A 307 -3.07 -16.41 19.23
N LEU A 308 -2.86 -15.78 20.39
CA LEU A 308 -1.54 -15.60 20.97
C LEU A 308 -0.89 -16.94 21.36
N ALA A 309 -1.67 -17.89 21.90
CA ALA A 309 -1.18 -19.21 22.23
C ALA A 309 -0.77 -20.01 20.99
N VAL A 310 -1.57 -19.96 19.91
CA VAL A 310 -1.26 -20.59 18.62
C VAL A 310 -0.02 -19.94 18.02
N ALA A 311 0.09 -18.61 18.03
CA ALA A 311 1.27 -17.91 17.54
C ALA A 311 2.52 -18.30 18.33
N LEU A 312 2.43 -18.37 19.66
CA LEU A 312 3.53 -18.81 20.51
C LEU A 312 3.91 -20.27 20.24
N ALA A 313 2.94 -21.15 20.00
CA ALA A 313 3.17 -22.54 19.62
C ALA A 313 3.85 -22.66 18.25
N ILE A 314 3.46 -21.85 17.27
CA ILE A 314 4.14 -21.77 15.97
C ILE A 314 5.59 -21.35 16.19
N VAL A 315 5.81 -20.25 16.91
CA VAL A 315 7.15 -19.71 17.17
C VAL A 315 8.03 -20.74 17.90
N TRP A 316 7.46 -21.49 18.85
CA TRP A 316 8.13 -22.58 19.56
C TRP A 316 8.42 -23.80 18.68
N LEU A 317 7.52 -24.15 17.76
CA LEU A 317 7.67 -25.31 16.86
C LEU A 317 8.83 -25.11 15.88
N PHE A 318 9.05 -23.87 15.41
CA PHE A 318 10.17 -23.51 14.54
C PHE A 318 11.46 -23.32 15.33
N ASP A 319 11.99 -24.43 15.83
CA ASP A 319 13.27 -24.48 16.53
C ASP A 319 14.48 -24.34 15.57
N ARG A 320 15.69 -24.32 16.15
CA ARG A 320 16.92 -24.20 15.35
C ARG A 320 17.12 -25.34 14.36
N THR A 321 16.73 -26.56 14.74
CA THR A 321 16.86 -27.76 13.91
C THR A 321 16.11 -27.61 12.59
N ILE A 322 14.87 -27.11 12.63
CA ILE A 322 14.07 -26.91 11.41
C ILE A 322 14.72 -25.89 10.46
N PHE A 323 15.32 -24.83 11.00
CA PHE A 323 16.04 -23.82 10.23
C PHE A 323 17.37 -24.33 9.67
N GLU A 324 18.06 -25.22 10.39
CA GLU A 324 19.30 -25.85 9.95
C GLU A 324 19.05 -26.90 8.85
N ASP A 325 18.03 -27.75 9.04
CA ASP A 325 17.71 -28.84 8.11
C ASP A 325 16.99 -28.34 6.85
N THR A 326 16.07 -27.39 6.99
CA THR A 326 15.17 -26.94 5.91
C THR A 326 14.90 -25.43 5.92
N PRO A 327 15.94 -24.58 5.76
CA PRO A 327 15.83 -23.13 5.96
C PRO A 327 14.76 -22.47 5.09
N ARG A 328 14.67 -22.85 3.81
CA ARG A 328 13.67 -22.29 2.89
C ARG A 328 12.23 -22.63 3.32
N TYR A 329 12.01 -23.86 3.79
CA TYR A 329 10.70 -24.31 4.23
C TYR A 329 10.28 -23.59 5.53
N ALA A 330 11.22 -23.44 6.46
CA ALA A 330 11.00 -22.70 7.71
C ALA A 330 10.54 -21.27 7.45
N VAL A 331 11.26 -20.54 6.59
CA VAL A 331 10.94 -19.15 6.24
C VAL A 331 9.58 -19.05 5.54
N LEU A 332 9.30 -19.90 4.55
CA LEU A 332 8.03 -19.88 3.82
C LEU A 332 6.83 -20.15 4.74
N LEU A 333 6.96 -21.07 5.69
CA LEU A 333 5.90 -21.36 6.65
C LEU A 333 5.68 -20.21 7.66
N LEU A 334 6.74 -19.54 8.11
CA LEU A 334 6.59 -18.37 8.99
C LEU A 334 5.98 -17.17 8.25
N ILE A 335 6.29 -16.99 6.97
CA ILE A 335 5.61 -16.01 6.11
C ILE A 335 4.13 -16.36 6.00
N ALA A 336 3.81 -17.63 5.70
CA ALA A 336 2.42 -18.08 5.62
C ALA A 336 1.67 -17.90 6.96
N ALA A 337 2.30 -18.25 8.08
CA ALA A 337 1.74 -18.05 9.42
C ALA A 337 1.47 -16.56 9.70
N SER A 338 2.43 -15.69 9.39
CA SER A 338 2.28 -14.25 9.54
C SER A 338 1.15 -13.71 8.66
N ALA A 339 1.03 -14.17 7.43
CA ALA A 339 -0.05 -13.78 6.51
C ALA A 339 -1.43 -14.22 7.01
N VAL A 340 -1.54 -15.39 7.65
CA VAL A 340 -2.79 -15.89 8.25
C VAL A 340 -3.24 -15.05 9.44
N GLY A 341 -2.33 -14.40 10.17
CA GLY A 341 -2.67 -13.41 11.19
C GLY A 341 -2.97 -12.03 10.59
N LEU A 342 -2.02 -11.47 9.85
CA LEU A 342 -2.12 -10.11 9.31
C LEU A 342 -3.26 -9.93 8.32
N GLY A 343 -3.56 -10.92 7.47
CA GLY A 343 -4.61 -10.79 6.46
C GLY A 343 -5.99 -10.49 7.07
N PRO A 344 -6.52 -11.37 7.94
CA PRO A 344 -7.76 -11.12 8.67
C PRO A 344 -7.67 -9.91 9.60
N GLY A 345 -6.57 -9.77 10.35
CA GLY A 345 -6.44 -8.72 11.36
C GLY A 345 -6.38 -7.32 10.78
N THR A 346 -5.58 -7.08 9.74
CA THR A 346 -5.54 -5.78 9.05
C THR A 346 -6.86 -5.48 8.37
N ARG A 347 -7.51 -6.49 7.77
CA ARG A 347 -8.83 -6.33 7.16
C ARG A 347 -9.87 -5.91 8.20
N ASP A 348 -9.97 -6.60 9.32
CA ASP A 348 -11.00 -6.31 10.34
C ASP A 348 -10.71 -4.97 11.05
N MET A 349 -9.45 -4.68 11.37
CA MET A 349 -9.01 -3.38 11.91
C MET A 349 -9.36 -2.22 10.98
N LEU A 350 -8.99 -2.30 9.70
CA LEU A 350 -9.28 -1.24 8.72
C LEU A 350 -10.79 -1.13 8.48
N ARG A 351 -11.48 -2.27 8.41
CA ARG A 351 -12.92 -2.32 8.20
C ARG A 351 -13.67 -1.53 9.27
N VAL A 352 -13.34 -1.76 10.54
CA VAL A 352 -13.94 -1.04 11.67
C VAL A 352 -13.45 0.40 11.77
N THR A 353 -12.17 0.66 11.50
CA THR A 353 -11.63 2.04 11.45
C THR A 353 -12.36 2.90 10.43
N PHE A 354 -12.83 2.31 9.34
CA PHE A 354 -13.61 2.96 8.29
C PHE A 354 -15.12 2.67 8.38
N ALA A 355 -15.62 2.03 9.44
CA ALA A 355 -17.04 1.69 9.66
C ALA A 355 -17.78 0.91 8.54
N ILE A 356 -17.05 0.11 7.75
CA ILE A 356 -17.54 -0.66 6.58
C ILE A 356 -17.87 -2.13 6.86
#